data_AF-A0A484FL36-F1
#
_entry.id   AF-A0A484FL36-F1
#
_cell.length_a   1.000
_cell.length_b   1.000
_cell.length_c   1.000
_cell.angle_alpha   90.00
_cell.angle_beta   90.00
_cell.angle_gamma   90.00
#
_symmetry.space_group_name_H-M   'P 1'
#
loop_
_entity.id
_entity.type
_entity.pdbx_description
1 polymer ?
#
loop_
_entity_poly.entity_id
_entity_poly.type
_entity_poly.pdbx_seq_one_letter_code
_entity_poly.pdbx_strand_id
1 'polypeptide(L)'
;MTAPDSTQPSGTHHIHPLPLNEKPLNREPPAADLTASLFSGDNAYDRNHGMIPTIDRDAHRVVVDGEIGKTLCLTVDELATNFAQHEVVCVLQCAGNRRHTMRTLLKEVDGIDWGDAAIMNCSWRGPKLRDILDAAGVAHNPEAHVAFSCYQSETEKDSWYGASIELERAMDENREIILALERNSKHLSPNHGAPVRVIIPGVAGARSVKWLDRITVQKMESSNFYQKRDYKVLPEEVNNAEEAEAHWDTTPALQDMPVNSVIVHPPSGSSVCRDDDGLVQVAGYAVPGGPDGPITEVGVSVDGGQTWTQADLQSVSTVLVPIRRSSVDNLSISICPYHIRG
;
A
#
# COMPACT_ATOMS: atom_id res chain seq x y z
N MET A 1 37.37 -28.75 34.46
CA MET A 1 36.01 -28.19 34.33
C MET A 1 36.17 -26.71 34.01
N THR A 2 36.24 -26.38 32.72
CA THR A 2 36.43 -25.03 32.21
C THR A 2 35.10 -24.56 31.62
N ALA A 3 34.64 -23.39 32.08
CA ALA A 3 33.41 -22.77 31.64
C ALA A 3 33.44 -22.48 30.12
N PRO A 4 32.32 -22.60 29.40
CA PRO A 4 32.27 -22.15 28.02
C PRO A 4 32.20 -20.63 27.96
N ASP A 5 33.15 -20.08 27.21
CA ASP A 5 33.23 -18.71 26.74
C ASP A 5 31.99 -18.38 25.89
N SER A 6 31.24 -17.35 26.28
CA SER A 6 30.04 -16.89 25.58
C SER A 6 30.30 -15.51 24.99
N THR A 7 31.03 -15.50 23.89
CA THR A 7 31.11 -14.35 22.99
C THR A 7 30.30 -14.67 21.74
N GLN A 8 28.99 -14.34 21.76
CA GLN A 8 28.26 -14.17 20.51
C GLN A 8 28.55 -12.77 19.96
N PRO A 9 28.92 -12.62 18.69
CA PRO A 9 29.11 -11.30 18.09
C PRO A 9 27.75 -10.64 17.89
N SER A 10 27.63 -9.39 18.34
CA SER A 10 26.51 -8.49 18.07
C SER A 10 26.43 -8.25 16.56
N GLY A 11 25.57 -8.99 15.87
CA GLY A 11 25.24 -8.74 14.48
C GLY A 11 24.38 -7.49 14.35
N THR A 12 24.94 -6.43 13.76
CA THR A 12 24.15 -5.32 13.22
C THR A 12 23.27 -5.87 12.10
N HIS A 13 21.98 -6.07 12.35
CA HIS A 13 21.02 -6.53 11.35
C HIS A 13 20.63 -5.36 10.44
N HIS A 14 21.51 -5.04 9.49
CA HIS A 14 21.11 -4.28 8.32
C HIS A 14 20.25 -5.20 7.45
N ILE A 15 18.93 -4.97 7.41
CA ILE A 15 18.07 -5.57 6.39
C ILE A 15 18.64 -5.08 5.05
N HIS A 16 19.29 -5.97 4.31
CA HIS A 16 19.77 -5.64 2.99
C HIS A 16 18.54 -5.37 2.10
N PRO A 17 18.49 -4.26 1.34
CA PRO A 17 17.42 -4.04 0.39
C PRO A 17 17.34 -5.27 -0.53
N LEU A 18 16.13 -5.81 -0.70
CA LEU A 18 15.90 -6.99 -1.53
C LEU A 18 16.55 -6.78 -2.92
N PRO A 19 17.24 -7.79 -3.47
CA PRO A 19 18.06 -7.62 -4.66
C PRO A 19 17.22 -7.17 -5.86
N LEU A 20 17.64 -6.09 -6.53
CA LEU A 20 16.98 -5.50 -7.72
C LEU A 20 16.78 -6.47 -8.89
N ASN A 21 17.46 -7.62 -8.87
CA ASN A 21 17.46 -8.62 -9.94
C ASN A 21 16.52 -9.82 -9.66
N GLU A 22 15.76 -9.77 -8.56
CA GLU A 22 14.79 -10.82 -8.24
C GLU A 22 13.64 -10.84 -9.27
N LYS A 23 13.18 -12.05 -9.60
CA LYS A 23 12.05 -12.27 -10.52
C LYS A 23 11.01 -13.13 -9.81
N PRO A 24 9.81 -12.61 -9.52
CA PRO A 24 9.35 -11.24 -9.80
C PRO A 24 10.01 -10.17 -8.90
N LEU A 25 10.11 -8.93 -9.38
CA LEU A 25 10.73 -7.82 -8.63
C LEU A 25 9.92 -7.55 -7.34
N ASN A 26 10.54 -7.71 -6.19
CA ASN A 26 9.98 -7.27 -4.92
C ASN A 26 11.08 -6.54 -4.13
N ARG A 27 10.81 -5.30 -3.71
CA ARG A 27 11.78 -4.48 -2.95
C ARG A 27 11.09 -3.40 -2.15
N GLU A 28 11.75 -2.94 -1.10
CA GLU A 28 11.35 -1.78 -0.29
C GLU A 28 12.51 -0.78 -0.23
N PRO A 29 12.23 0.53 -0.08
CA PRO A 29 13.27 1.50 0.17
C PRO A 29 13.90 1.29 1.56
N PRO A 30 15.08 1.88 1.82
CA PRO A 30 15.55 2.08 3.18
C PRO A 30 14.46 2.73 4.05
N ALA A 31 14.18 2.19 5.23
CA ALA A 31 13.08 2.68 6.08
C ALA A 31 13.20 4.17 6.45
N ALA A 32 14.44 4.68 6.59
CA ALA A 32 14.71 6.09 6.85
C ALA A 32 14.14 7.03 5.75
N ASP A 33 14.06 6.56 4.50
CA ASP A 33 13.54 7.32 3.37
C ASP A 33 12.04 7.63 3.55
N LEU A 34 11.30 6.82 4.32
CA LEU A 34 9.87 7.04 4.59
C LEU A 34 9.60 8.32 5.39
N THR A 35 10.60 8.80 6.13
CA THR A 35 10.51 10.04 6.92
C THR A 35 11.21 11.23 6.27
N ALA A 36 11.92 11.01 5.15
CA ALA A 36 12.63 12.09 4.45
C ALA A 36 11.68 13.01 3.66
N SER A 37 10.51 12.50 3.27
CA SER A 37 9.46 13.23 2.56
C SER A 37 8.11 12.59 2.84
N LEU A 38 7.06 13.41 2.90
CA LEU A 38 5.69 12.93 3.06
C LEU A 38 5.20 12.11 1.87
N PHE A 39 5.71 12.40 0.67
CA PHE A 39 5.44 11.63 -0.55
C PHE A 39 6.64 10.74 -0.90
N SER A 40 6.37 9.46 -1.12
CA SER A 40 7.35 8.47 -1.52
C SER A 40 7.84 8.73 -2.96
N GLY A 41 9.15 8.64 -3.16
CA GLY A 41 9.79 8.89 -4.45
C GLY A 41 9.75 7.71 -5.43
N ASP A 42 10.62 7.76 -6.44
CA ASP A 42 10.70 6.72 -7.48
C ASP A 42 11.25 5.38 -6.98
N ASN A 43 11.93 5.38 -5.83
CA ASN A 43 12.40 4.18 -5.13
C ASN A 43 11.38 3.60 -4.12
N ALA A 44 10.10 4.00 -4.21
CA ALA A 44 9.03 3.39 -3.41
C ALA A 44 8.95 1.86 -3.61
N TYR A 45 8.30 1.17 -2.67
CA TYR A 45 8.27 -0.29 -2.68
C TYR A 45 7.60 -0.86 -3.95
N ASP A 46 8.17 -1.94 -4.45
CA ASP A 46 7.62 -2.73 -5.54
C ASP A 46 7.14 -4.07 -4.96
N ARG A 47 5.87 -4.42 -5.16
CA ARG A 47 5.38 -5.79 -4.97
C ARG A 47 4.81 -6.30 -6.28
N ASN A 48 5.39 -7.40 -6.78
CA ASN A 48 4.97 -8.06 -8.01
C ASN A 48 4.87 -9.57 -7.80
N HIS A 49 3.76 -10.18 -8.24
CA HIS A 49 3.58 -11.65 -8.26
C HIS A 49 3.99 -12.27 -9.60
N GLY A 50 4.47 -11.46 -10.53
CA GLY A 50 4.79 -11.86 -11.90
C GLY A 50 5.71 -10.85 -12.54
N MET A 51 6.02 -11.06 -13.82
CA MET A 51 6.84 -10.12 -14.57
C MET A 51 6.08 -8.79 -14.75
N ILE A 52 6.82 -7.69 -14.76
CA ILE A 52 6.25 -6.38 -15.13
C ILE A 52 5.97 -6.44 -16.64
N PRO A 53 4.70 -6.32 -17.08
CA PRO A 53 4.35 -6.40 -18.49
C PRO A 53 4.83 -5.14 -19.23
N THR A 54 5.16 -5.32 -20.52
CA THR A 54 5.37 -4.20 -21.45
C THR A 54 4.04 -3.90 -22.13
N ILE A 55 3.42 -2.78 -21.78
CA ILE A 55 2.10 -2.39 -22.30
C ILE A 55 2.24 -1.18 -23.23
N ASP A 56 1.69 -1.32 -24.43
CA ASP A 56 1.45 -0.18 -25.32
C ASP A 56 0.21 0.59 -24.83
N ARG A 57 0.43 1.83 -24.38
CA ARG A 57 -0.62 2.70 -23.85
C ARG A 57 -1.75 2.92 -24.85
N ASP A 58 -1.43 3.08 -26.14
CA ASP A 58 -2.42 3.48 -27.15
C ASP A 58 -3.29 2.28 -27.58
N ALA A 59 -2.75 1.06 -27.45
CA ALA A 59 -3.48 -0.18 -27.64
C ALA A 59 -4.22 -0.64 -26.37
N HIS A 60 -3.80 -0.19 -25.18
CA HIS A 60 -4.38 -0.63 -23.90
C HIS A 60 -5.86 -0.23 -23.77
N ARG A 61 -6.67 -1.15 -23.27
CA ARG A 61 -8.10 -0.95 -23.01
C ARG A 61 -8.45 -1.45 -21.63
N VAL A 62 -9.36 -0.73 -20.96
CA VAL A 62 -10.03 -1.20 -19.75
C VAL A 62 -11.45 -1.59 -20.13
N VAL A 63 -11.75 -2.88 -20.06
CA VAL A 63 -13.11 -3.41 -20.30
C VAL A 63 -13.89 -3.38 -18.99
N VAL A 64 -15.08 -2.79 -19.00
CA VAL A 64 -16.02 -2.79 -17.86
C VAL A 64 -17.23 -3.63 -18.25
N ASP A 65 -17.45 -4.75 -17.57
CA ASP A 65 -18.49 -5.73 -17.89
C ASP A 65 -19.16 -6.36 -16.65
N GLY A 66 -19.94 -7.43 -16.87
CA GLY A 66 -20.66 -8.15 -15.83
C GLY A 66 -22.11 -7.69 -15.64
N GLU A 67 -22.55 -7.58 -14.39
CA GLU A 67 -23.92 -7.17 -14.01
C GLU A 67 -24.14 -5.66 -14.14
N ILE A 68 -24.09 -5.18 -15.38
CA ILE A 68 -24.21 -3.77 -15.74
C ILE A 68 -25.16 -3.59 -16.94
N GLY A 69 -25.64 -2.36 -17.16
CA GLY A 69 -26.51 -2.04 -18.29
C GLY A 69 -25.81 -2.06 -19.65
N LYS A 70 -24.54 -1.66 -19.72
CA LYS A 70 -23.77 -1.61 -20.97
C LYS A 70 -22.28 -1.84 -20.73
N THR A 71 -21.71 -2.82 -21.44
CA THR A 71 -20.25 -3.01 -21.51
C THR A 71 -19.55 -1.79 -22.07
N LEU A 72 -18.51 -1.33 -21.36
CA LEU A 72 -17.61 -0.28 -21.81
C LEU A 72 -16.26 -0.90 -22.19
N CYS A 73 -15.60 -0.33 -23.19
CA CYS A 73 -14.23 -0.67 -23.57
C CYS A 73 -13.48 0.66 -23.74
N LEU A 74 -12.83 1.11 -22.68
CA LEU A 74 -12.30 2.46 -22.57
C LEU A 74 -10.80 2.47 -22.90
N THR A 75 -10.40 3.37 -23.79
CA THR A 75 -8.99 3.72 -23.99
C THR A 75 -8.44 4.51 -22.80
N VAL A 76 -7.12 4.57 -22.66
CA VAL A 76 -6.47 5.41 -21.65
C VAL A 76 -6.82 6.90 -21.85
N ASP A 77 -6.96 7.35 -23.10
CA ASP A 77 -7.36 8.73 -23.41
C ASP A 77 -8.81 9.02 -23.03
N GLU A 78 -9.74 8.09 -23.26
CA GLU A 78 -11.14 8.22 -22.83
C GLU A 78 -11.25 8.24 -21.31
N LEU A 79 -10.48 7.43 -20.57
CA LEU A 79 -10.40 7.52 -19.11
C LEU A 79 -9.94 8.91 -18.64
N ALA A 80 -8.98 9.51 -19.36
CA ALA A 80 -8.44 10.82 -19.03
C ALA A 80 -9.37 12.00 -19.40
N THR A 81 -10.22 11.83 -20.41
CA THR A 81 -10.96 12.95 -21.04
C THR A 81 -12.48 12.88 -20.94
N ASN A 82 -13.07 11.67 -20.89
CA ASN A 82 -14.53 11.52 -20.80
C ASN A 82 -15.06 11.61 -19.36
N PHE A 83 -14.17 11.56 -18.37
CA PHE A 83 -14.52 11.53 -16.95
C PHE A 83 -13.77 12.63 -16.18
N ALA A 84 -14.41 13.16 -15.14
CA ALA A 84 -13.78 14.11 -14.24
C ALA A 84 -12.59 13.47 -13.52
N GLN A 85 -11.45 14.17 -13.50
CA GLN A 85 -10.24 13.66 -12.86
C GLN A 85 -10.22 14.07 -11.39
N HIS A 86 -9.99 13.09 -10.52
CA HIS A 86 -9.90 13.27 -9.07
C HIS A 86 -8.48 12.97 -8.60
N GLU A 87 -7.99 13.74 -7.64
CA GLU A 87 -6.70 13.51 -7.00
C GLU A 87 -6.91 13.06 -5.56
N VAL A 88 -6.27 11.96 -5.16
CA VAL A 88 -6.33 11.40 -3.80
C VAL A 88 -4.91 11.16 -3.29
N VAL A 89 -4.63 11.63 -2.08
CA VAL A 89 -3.41 11.23 -1.36
C VAL A 89 -3.73 9.95 -0.61
N CYS A 90 -3.02 8.88 -0.96
CA CYS A 90 -3.30 7.55 -0.43
C CYS A 90 -2.01 6.84 -0.08
N VAL A 91 -2.00 6.26 1.12
CA VAL A 91 -1.01 5.26 1.50
C VAL A 91 -1.39 3.92 0.90
N LEU A 92 -0.46 3.28 0.19
CA LEU A 92 -0.56 1.88 -0.18
C LEU A 92 0.36 1.08 0.73
N GLN A 93 -0.22 0.16 1.51
CA GLN A 93 0.51 -0.71 2.41
C GLN A 93 0.37 -2.17 1.97
N CYS A 94 1.50 -2.90 1.90
CA CYS A 94 1.46 -4.33 1.71
C CYS A 94 0.93 -5.03 2.96
N ALA A 95 0.07 -6.04 2.80
CA ALA A 95 -0.36 -6.90 3.91
C ALA A 95 0.82 -7.62 4.59
N GLY A 96 1.90 -7.85 3.86
CA GLY A 96 3.13 -8.45 4.40
C GLY A 96 4.10 -7.47 5.06
N ASN A 97 3.78 -6.18 5.16
CA ASN A 97 4.66 -5.21 5.79
C ASN A 97 5.00 -5.65 7.22
N ARG A 98 6.28 -5.56 7.62
CA ARG A 98 6.82 -6.01 8.92
C ARG A 98 6.83 -7.52 9.14
N ARG A 99 6.74 -8.34 8.08
CA ARG A 99 6.84 -9.81 8.19
C ARG A 99 8.15 -10.25 8.88
N HIS A 100 9.25 -9.54 8.65
CA HIS A 100 10.54 -9.82 9.30
C HIS A 100 10.43 -9.82 10.82
N THR A 101 9.68 -8.87 11.38
CA THR A 101 9.44 -8.78 12.84
C THR A 101 8.65 -9.98 13.33
N MET A 102 7.59 -10.38 12.62
CA MET A 102 6.81 -11.58 12.96
C MET A 102 7.69 -12.84 12.93
N ARG A 103 8.50 -12.99 11.87
CA ARG A 103 9.40 -14.13 11.69
C ARG A 103 10.42 -14.26 12.83
N THR A 104 11.04 -13.15 13.21
CA THR A 104 12.19 -13.13 14.13
C THR A 104 11.79 -13.10 15.61
N LEU A 105 10.64 -12.50 15.95
CA LEU A 105 10.20 -12.38 17.35
C LEU A 105 9.18 -13.44 17.78
N LEU A 106 8.40 -13.99 16.85
CA LEU A 106 7.32 -14.91 17.17
C LEU A 106 7.60 -16.34 16.70
N LYS A 107 7.60 -16.57 15.39
CA LYS A 107 7.81 -17.88 14.77
C LYS A 107 8.15 -17.72 13.29
N GLU A 108 8.83 -18.71 12.72
CA GLU A 108 9.13 -18.75 11.28
C GLU A 108 7.83 -18.67 10.44
N VAL A 109 7.86 -17.94 9.34
CA VAL A 109 6.71 -17.70 8.45
C VAL A 109 7.13 -17.72 6.98
N ASP A 110 6.21 -18.15 6.12
CA ASP A 110 6.41 -18.15 4.67
C ASP A 110 6.11 -16.78 4.04
N GLY A 111 6.88 -16.43 3.01
CA GLY A 111 6.69 -15.24 2.18
C GLY A 111 7.92 -14.33 2.10
N ILE A 112 7.78 -13.24 1.35
CA ILE A 112 8.84 -12.24 1.21
C ILE A 112 9.15 -11.61 2.57
N ASP A 113 10.42 -11.59 2.94
CA ASP A 113 10.91 -11.08 4.23
C ASP A 113 10.95 -9.54 4.27
N TRP A 114 9.77 -8.92 4.25
CA TRP A 114 9.63 -7.47 4.35
C TRP A 114 10.04 -6.97 5.73
N GLY A 115 10.91 -5.96 5.75
CA GLY A 115 11.11 -5.08 6.89
C GLY A 115 9.93 -4.11 7.06
N ASP A 116 10.25 -2.89 7.46
CA ASP A 116 9.25 -1.90 7.85
C ASP A 116 8.79 -0.98 6.71
N ALA A 117 9.23 -1.22 5.47
CA ALA A 117 9.11 -0.25 4.38
C ALA A 117 8.34 -0.77 3.15
N ALA A 118 7.55 -1.83 3.30
CA ALA A 118 6.60 -2.29 2.29
C ALA A 118 5.32 -1.42 2.27
N ILE A 119 5.52 -0.10 2.18
CA ILE A 119 4.50 0.94 2.26
C ILE A 119 4.94 2.18 1.45
N MET A 120 3.99 2.90 0.86
CA MET A 120 4.26 4.19 0.20
C MET A 120 3.09 5.15 0.34
N ASN A 121 3.37 6.44 0.50
CA ASN A 121 2.37 7.50 0.46
C ASN A 121 2.55 8.33 -0.81
N CYS A 122 1.54 8.43 -1.65
CA CYS A 122 1.63 9.15 -2.92
C CYS A 122 0.34 9.95 -3.17
N SER A 123 0.45 11.01 -3.98
CA SER A 123 -0.70 11.56 -4.69
C SER A 123 -1.00 10.68 -5.91
N TRP A 124 -2.26 10.33 -6.11
CA TRP A 124 -2.74 9.55 -7.25
C TRP A 124 -3.84 10.32 -7.95
N ARG A 125 -3.83 10.32 -9.29
CA ARG A 125 -4.84 11.05 -10.06
C ARG A 125 -5.40 10.23 -11.21
N GLY A 126 -6.72 10.29 -11.36
CA GLY A 126 -7.48 9.57 -12.37
C GLY A 126 -9.00 9.72 -12.19
N PRO A 127 -9.83 9.17 -13.07
CA PRO A 127 -11.29 9.19 -12.89
C PRO A 127 -11.74 8.34 -11.71
N LYS A 128 -12.82 8.77 -11.03
CA LYS A 128 -13.47 7.98 -9.98
C LYS A 128 -14.06 6.70 -10.58
N LEU A 129 -13.87 5.58 -9.90
CA LEU A 129 -14.43 4.29 -10.30
C LEU A 129 -15.96 4.34 -10.34
N ARG A 130 -16.57 4.99 -9.34
CA ARG A 130 -18.02 5.20 -9.27
C ARG A 130 -18.58 5.79 -10.55
N ASP A 131 -17.99 6.88 -11.06
CA ASP A 131 -18.48 7.57 -12.26
C ASP A 131 -18.44 6.67 -13.51
N ILE A 132 -17.44 5.79 -13.59
CA ILE A 132 -17.31 4.80 -14.67
C ILE A 132 -18.39 3.72 -14.54
N LEU A 133 -18.63 3.23 -13.33
CA LEU A 133 -19.68 2.24 -13.06
C LEU A 133 -21.10 2.81 -13.30
N ASP A 134 -21.33 4.06 -12.92
CA ASP A 134 -22.55 4.82 -13.22
C ASP A 134 -22.74 4.97 -14.73
N ALA A 135 -21.70 5.34 -15.47
CA ALA A 135 -21.74 5.42 -16.94
C ALA A 135 -21.98 4.06 -17.63
N ALA A 136 -21.57 2.97 -16.98
CA ALA A 136 -21.84 1.60 -17.41
C ALA A 136 -23.27 1.13 -17.07
N GLY A 137 -24.02 1.92 -16.30
CA GLY A 137 -25.39 1.63 -15.88
C GLY A 137 -25.46 0.50 -14.85
N VAL A 138 -24.54 0.48 -13.88
CA VAL A 138 -24.59 -0.48 -12.77
C VAL A 138 -25.87 -0.28 -11.95
N ALA A 139 -26.52 -1.37 -11.55
CA ALA A 139 -27.64 -1.31 -10.62
C ALA A 139 -27.13 -1.39 -9.18
N HIS A 140 -27.85 -0.77 -8.25
CA HIS A 140 -27.54 -0.94 -6.83
C HIS A 140 -27.77 -2.39 -6.41
N ASN A 141 -26.72 -3.05 -5.93
CA ASN A 141 -26.75 -4.38 -5.33
C ASN A 141 -25.72 -4.45 -4.19
N PRO A 142 -26.15 -4.42 -2.92
CA PRO A 142 -25.23 -4.40 -1.78
C PRO A 142 -24.46 -5.73 -1.60
N GLU A 143 -24.96 -6.83 -2.18
CA GLU A 143 -24.31 -8.14 -2.11
C GLU A 143 -23.32 -8.38 -3.27
N ALA A 144 -23.30 -7.50 -4.26
CA ALA A 144 -22.39 -7.63 -5.39
C ALA A 144 -20.97 -7.16 -5.06
N HIS A 145 -20.05 -7.53 -5.93
CA HIS A 145 -18.65 -7.18 -5.91
C HIS A 145 -18.22 -6.55 -7.24
N VAL A 146 -17.14 -5.78 -7.18
CA VAL A 146 -16.41 -5.31 -8.35
C VAL A 146 -15.05 -6.00 -8.35
N ALA A 147 -14.82 -6.85 -9.35
CA ALA A 147 -13.54 -7.51 -9.57
C ALA A 147 -12.67 -6.69 -10.51
N PHE A 148 -11.38 -6.63 -10.19
CA PHE A 148 -10.33 -5.98 -10.96
C PHE A 148 -9.34 -7.05 -11.41
N SER A 149 -8.96 -7.05 -12.69
CA SER A 149 -8.05 -8.05 -13.24
C SER A 149 -6.99 -7.42 -14.14
N CYS A 150 -5.83 -8.09 -14.19
CA CYS A 150 -4.77 -7.87 -15.16
C CYS A 150 -4.43 -9.22 -15.81
N TYR A 151 -4.81 -9.38 -17.08
CA TYR A 151 -4.50 -10.56 -17.89
C TYR A 151 -3.20 -10.40 -18.70
N GLN A 152 -2.48 -9.29 -18.55
CA GLN A 152 -1.25 -8.99 -19.31
C GLN A 152 -0.02 -9.81 -18.89
N SER A 153 -0.05 -10.46 -17.73
CA SER A 153 1.04 -11.33 -17.26
C SER A 153 0.50 -12.44 -16.37
N GLU A 154 1.11 -13.62 -16.50
CA GLU A 154 0.98 -14.70 -15.53
C GLU A 154 1.61 -14.30 -14.19
N THR A 155 1.20 -15.00 -13.14
CA THR A 155 1.69 -14.83 -11.78
C THR A 155 2.22 -16.15 -11.23
N GLU A 156 2.89 -16.10 -10.08
CA GLU A 156 3.45 -17.28 -9.40
C GLU A 156 2.42 -18.36 -9.07
N LYS A 157 1.13 -18.00 -8.89
CA LYS A 157 0.08 -18.90 -8.41
C LYS A 157 -1.19 -18.94 -9.27
N ASP A 158 -1.28 -18.11 -10.30
CA ASP A 158 -2.44 -18.01 -11.18
C ASP A 158 -2.04 -17.46 -12.56
N SER A 159 -2.88 -17.67 -13.56
CA SER A 159 -2.63 -17.20 -14.93
C SER A 159 -2.90 -15.70 -15.14
N TRP A 160 -3.46 -15.02 -14.13
CA TRP A 160 -3.62 -13.57 -14.08
C TRP A 160 -3.59 -13.07 -12.63
N TYR A 161 -3.39 -11.77 -12.43
CA TYR A 161 -3.60 -11.16 -11.11
C TYR A 161 -5.01 -10.58 -11.02
N GLY A 162 -5.69 -10.80 -9.90
CA GLY A 162 -7.01 -10.22 -9.69
C GLY A 162 -7.37 -10.08 -8.22
N ALA A 163 -8.28 -9.15 -7.94
CA ALA A 163 -8.85 -8.91 -6.62
C ALA A 163 -10.28 -8.38 -6.76
N SER A 164 -11.01 -8.27 -5.66
CA SER A 164 -12.32 -7.61 -5.65
C SER A 164 -12.60 -6.88 -4.35
N ILE A 165 -13.48 -5.90 -4.44
CA ILE A 165 -14.11 -5.23 -3.29
C ILE A 165 -15.63 -5.34 -3.39
N GLU A 166 -16.34 -5.00 -2.32
CA GLU A 166 -17.79 -4.87 -2.32
C GLU A 166 -18.23 -3.76 -3.30
N LEU A 167 -19.33 -3.99 -4.05
CA LEU A 167 -19.88 -2.98 -4.96
C LEU A 167 -20.35 -1.74 -4.19
N GLU A 168 -20.94 -1.92 -3.01
CA GLU A 168 -21.34 -0.80 -2.15
C GLU A 168 -20.16 0.12 -1.83
N ARG A 169 -18.99 -0.45 -1.49
CA ARG A 169 -17.76 0.30 -1.27
C ARG A 169 -17.31 1.02 -2.54
N ALA A 170 -17.39 0.36 -3.71
CA ALA A 170 -17.02 0.95 -5.00
C ALA A 170 -17.90 2.14 -5.41
N MET A 171 -19.17 2.16 -4.95
CA MET A 171 -20.16 3.19 -5.26
C MET A 171 -20.24 4.30 -4.21
N ASP A 172 -19.59 4.15 -3.05
CA ASP A 172 -19.56 5.18 -2.00
C ASP A 172 -18.67 6.36 -2.40
N GLU A 173 -19.25 7.57 -2.42
CA GLU A 173 -18.55 8.81 -2.80
C GLU A 173 -17.35 9.13 -1.92
N ASN A 174 -17.44 8.75 -0.64
CA ASN A 174 -16.47 9.10 0.39
C ASN A 174 -15.27 8.15 0.38
N ARG A 175 -15.29 7.08 -0.43
CA ARG A 175 -14.18 6.14 -0.54
C ARG A 175 -13.13 6.57 -1.56
N GLU A 176 -13.45 7.55 -2.40
CA GLU A 176 -12.51 8.18 -3.34
C GLU A 176 -11.70 7.17 -4.19
N ILE A 177 -12.33 6.05 -4.57
CA ILE A 177 -11.69 5.00 -5.37
C ILE A 177 -11.52 5.50 -6.80
N ILE A 178 -10.30 5.42 -7.33
CA ILE A 178 -9.97 5.91 -8.66
C ILE A 178 -9.28 4.87 -9.53
N LEU A 179 -9.41 5.03 -10.85
CA LEU A 179 -8.50 4.40 -11.81
C LEU A 179 -7.34 5.38 -12.06
N ALA A 180 -6.27 5.26 -11.29
CA ALA A 180 -5.13 6.16 -11.37
C ALA A 180 -4.40 6.01 -12.72
N LEU A 181 -4.08 7.16 -13.31
CA LEU A 181 -3.26 7.35 -14.52
C LEU A 181 -1.93 8.05 -14.19
N GLU A 182 -1.90 8.75 -13.05
CA GLU A 182 -0.77 9.52 -12.56
C GLU A 182 -0.46 9.19 -11.10
N ARG A 183 0.83 9.29 -10.76
CA ARG A 183 1.38 9.24 -9.41
C ARG A 183 2.31 10.42 -9.22
N ASN A 184 2.12 11.19 -8.14
CA ASN A 184 2.91 12.37 -7.82
C ASN A 184 3.03 13.33 -9.03
N SER A 185 1.89 13.61 -9.67
CA SER A 185 1.75 14.49 -10.84
C SER A 185 2.56 14.08 -12.07
N LYS A 186 2.99 12.82 -12.15
CA LYS A 186 3.63 12.22 -13.33
C LYS A 186 2.82 11.01 -13.77
N HIS A 187 2.90 10.64 -15.05
CA HIS A 187 2.34 9.37 -15.51
C HIS A 187 2.91 8.21 -14.69
N LEU A 188 2.08 7.18 -14.49
CA LEU A 188 2.52 5.96 -13.84
C LEU A 188 3.77 5.40 -14.54
N SER A 189 4.70 4.85 -13.75
CA SER A 189 5.77 4.03 -14.30
C SER A 189 5.31 2.57 -14.45
N PRO A 190 5.94 1.75 -15.30
CA PRO A 190 5.58 0.33 -15.44
C PRO A 190 5.53 -0.42 -14.11
N ASN A 191 6.52 -0.20 -13.24
CA ASN A 191 6.60 -0.73 -11.87
C ASN A 191 5.33 -0.49 -11.03
N HIS A 192 4.73 0.69 -11.19
CA HIS A 192 3.57 1.12 -10.43
C HIS A 192 2.26 0.98 -11.20
N GLY A 193 2.24 0.23 -12.31
CA GLY A 193 1.01 -0.17 -12.97
C GLY A 193 0.60 0.65 -14.19
N ALA A 194 1.53 1.34 -14.85
CA ALA A 194 1.20 2.02 -16.11
C ALA A 194 0.62 1.06 -17.16
N PRO A 195 -0.41 1.47 -17.93
CA PRO A 195 -0.93 2.85 -17.98
C PRO A 195 -2.06 3.14 -16.98
N VAL A 196 -2.69 2.11 -16.40
CA VAL A 196 -3.85 2.26 -15.51
C VAL A 196 -3.73 1.29 -14.33
N ARG A 197 -3.98 1.77 -13.12
CA ARG A 197 -4.19 0.92 -11.93
C ARG A 197 -5.42 1.36 -11.16
N VAL A 198 -5.99 0.48 -10.35
CA VAL A 198 -6.95 0.90 -9.33
C VAL A 198 -6.21 1.33 -8.05
N ILE A 199 -6.69 2.39 -7.41
CA ILE A 199 -6.28 2.86 -6.08
C ILE A 199 -7.50 2.86 -5.18
N ILE A 200 -7.39 2.16 -4.05
CA ILE A 200 -8.49 1.95 -3.11
C ILE A 200 -8.02 2.42 -1.72
N PRO A 201 -8.34 3.66 -1.32
CA PRO A 201 -7.94 4.20 -0.02
C PRO A 201 -8.37 3.32 1.16
N GLY A 202 -7.47 3.16 2.14
CA GLY A 202 -7.71 2.39 3.37
C GLY A 202 -7.65 0.86 3.22
N VAL A 203 -7.55 0.36 1.99
CA VAL A 203 -7.58 -1.08 1.69
C VAL A 203 -6.17 -1.61 1.43
N ALA A 204 -5.95 -2.88 1.77
CA ALA A 204 -4.71 -3.59 1.51
C ALA A 204 -4.23 -3.40 0.06
N GLY A 205 -2.94 -3.11 -0.11
CA GLY A 205 -2.37 -2.83 -1.43
C GLY A 205 -2.56 -3.96 -2.44
N ALA A 206 -2.80 -5.19 -1.99
CA ALA A 206 -3.15 -6.34 -2.83
C ALA A 206 -4.44 -6.12 -3.66
N ARG A 207 -5.38 -5.31 -3.18
CA ARG A 207 -6.64 -5.01 -3.90
C ARG A 207 -6.48 -3.89 -4.94
N SER A 208 -5.41 -3.10 -4.82
CA SER A 208 -5.07 -2.04 -5.76
C SER A 208 -4.36 -2.59 -7.01
N VAL A 209 -5.09 -3.35 -7.84
CA VAL A 209 -4.59 -4.04 -9.05
C VAL A 209 -3.88 -3.08 -10.01
N LYS A 210 -2.65 -3.46 -10.39
CA LYS A 210 -1.82 -2.77 -11.39
C LYS A 210 -2.09 -3.30 -12.79
N TRP A 211 -1.78 -2.51 -13.82
CA TRP A 211 -1.91 -2.90 -15.22
C TRP A 211 -3.35 -3.34 -15.57
N LEU A 212 -4.30 -2.63 -14.99
CA LEU A 212 -5.72 -2.99 -15.02
C LEU A 212 -6.22 -3.02 -16.46
N ASP A 213 -6.76 -4.15 -16.89
CA ASP A 213 -7.38 -4.31 -18.22
C ASP A 213 -8.85 -4.74 -18.16
N ARG A 214 -9.34 -5.19 -17.00
CA ARG A 214 -10.75 -5.57 -16.83
C ARG A 214 -11.31 -5.21 -15.45
N ILE A 215 -12.55 -4.75 -15.47
CA ILE A 215 -13.41 -4.50 -14.32
C ILE A 215 -14.71 -5.27 -14.55
N THR A 216 -15.09 -6.13 -13.61
CA THR A 216 -16.30 -6.97 -13.75
C THR A 216 -17.17 -6.80 -12.51
N VAL A 217 -18.42 -6.36 -12.71
CA VAL A 217 -19.43 -6.37 -11.64
C VAL A 217 -20.04 -7.77 -11.57
N GLN A 218 -20.06 -8.39 -10.39
CA GLN A 218 -20.44 -9.80 -10.23
C GLN A 218 -21.00 -10.09 -8.85
N LYS A 219 -21.77 -11.18 -8.72
CA LYS A 219 -22.45 -11.54 -7.46
C LYS A 219 -21.53 -11.99 -6.32
N MET A 220 -20.34 -12.47 -6.66
CA MET A 220 -19.42 -13.09 -5.70
C MET A 220 -18.07 -12.39 -5.80
N GLU A 221 -17.26 -12.48 -4.74
CA GLU A 221 -15.85 -12.08 -4.81
C GLU A 221 -15.11 -12.72 -6.01
N SER A 222 -14.02 -12.07 -6.42
CA SER A 222 -13.09 -12.61 -7.42
C SER A 222 -12.67 -14.03 -7.06
N SER A 223 -12.67 -14.91 -8.07
CA SER A 223 -12.22 -16.30 -7.93
C SER A 223 -10.69 -16.44 -8.04
N ASN A 224 -9.97 -15.34 -8.26
CA ASN A 224 -8.51 -15.34 -8.39
C ASN A 224 -7.84 -15.88 -7.13
N PHE A 225 -6.71 -16.59 -7.30
CA PHE A 225 -5.94 -17.17 -6.20
C PHE A 225 -5.66 -16.14 -5.08
N TYR A 226 -5.24 -14.92 -5.42
CA TYR A 226 -4.86 -13.90 -4.43
C TYR A 226 -6.06 -13.25 -3.69
N GLN A 227 -7.30 -13.51 -4.12
CA GLN A 227 -8.50 -13.16 -3.36
C GLN A 227 -8.93 -14.32 -2.45
N LYS A 228 -8.85 -15.56 -2.95
CA LYS A 228 -9.43 -16.74 -2.28
C LYS A 228 -8.48 -17.45 -1.34
N ARG A 229 -7.21 -17.58 -1.71
CA ARG A 229 -6.21 -18.46 -1.09
C ARG A 229 -4.97 -17.73 -0.57
N ASP A 230 -4.99 -16.40 -0.55
CA ASP A 230 -3.94 -15.54 -0.01
C ASP A 230 -4.57 -14.27 0.60
N TYR A 231 -3.76 -13.45 1.28
CA TYR A 231 -4.16 -12.17 1.88
C TYR A 231 -5.37 -12.32 2.80
N LYS A 232 -5.30 -13.28 3.73
CA LYS A 232 -6.26 -13.49 4.81
C LYS A 232 -5.51 -13.61 6.14
N VAL A 233 -6.13 -13.14 7.22
CA VAL A 233 -5.58 -13.31 8.57
C VAL A 233 -6.16 -14.60 9.13
N LEU A 234 -5.40 -15.68 9.01
CA LEU A 234 -5.79 -17.00 9.52
C LEU A 234 -5.63 -17.07 11.06
N PRO A 235 -6.32 -18.00 11.74
CA PRO A 235 -6.12 -18.24 13.17
C PRO A 235 -4.67 -18.57 13.52
N GLU A 236 -4.21 -18.20 14.72
CA GLU A 236 -2.80 -18.34 15.14
C GLU A 236 -2.35 -19.81 15.23
N GLU A 237 -3.30 -20.72 15.49
CA GLU A 237 -3.10 -22.17 15.54
C GLU A 237 -2.83 -22.81 14.18
N VAL A 238 -3.06 -22.10 13.07
CA VAL A 238 -2.70 -22.56 11.73
C VAL A 238 -1.21 -22.34 11.52
N ASN A 239 -0.45 -23.42 11.35
CA ASN A 239 1.01 -23.40 11.32
C ASN A 239 1.63 -23.89 10.02
N ASN A 240 0.83 -24.38 9.07
CA ASN A 240 1.32 -24.84 7.77
C ASN A 240 0.22 -24.74 6.70
N ALA A 241 0.62 -24.94 5.44
CA ALA A 241 -0.26 -24.84 4.29
C ALA A 241 -1.36 -25.91 4.25
N GLU A 242 -1.15 -27.09 4.85
CA GLU A 242 -2.15 -28.16 4.90
C GLU A 242 -3.30 -27.78 5.85
N GLU A 243 -2.97 -27.31 7.05
CA GLU A 243 -3.95 -26.80 8.02
C GLU A 243 -4.73 -25.61 7.45
N ALA A 244 -4.04 -24.70 6.74
CA ALA A 244 -4.66 -23.52 6.13
C ALA A 244 -5.79 -23.85 5.14
N GLU A 245 -5.76 -25.02 4.52
CA GLU A 245 -6.78 -25.43 3.53
C GLU A 245 -8.20 -25.39 4.09
N ALA A 246 -8.37 -25.73 5.36
CA ALA A 246 -9.68 -25.74 6.03
C ALA A 246 -10.25 -24.32 6.28
N HIS A 247 -9.43 -23.27 6.15
CA HIS A 247 -9.78 -21.91 6.55
C HIS A 247 -9.98 -20.95 5.38
N TRP A 248 -9.51 -21.28 4.18
CA TRP A 248 -9.56 -20.35 3.04
C TRP A 248 -10.98 -19.92 2.67
N ASP A 249 -11.95 -20.83 2.71
CA ASP A 249 -13.32 -20.53 2.30
C ASP A 249 -14.16 -19.84 3.40
N THR A 250 -13.71 -19.88 4.65
CA THR A 250 -14.43 -19.34 5.82
C THR A 250 -13.81 -18.06 6.38
N THR A 251 -12.55 -17.80 6.08
CA THR A 251 -11.86 -16.57 6.49
C THR A 251 -12.14 -15.48 5.45
N PRO A 252 -12.52 -14.25 5.84
CA PRO A 252 -12.70 -13.16 4.88
C PRO A 252 -11.38 -12.74 4.24
N ALA A 253 -11.43 -12.27 2.99
CA ALA A 253 -10.30 -11.63 2.36
C ALA A 253 -9.94 -10.33 3.10
N LEU A 254 -8.65 -10.08 3.33
CA LEU A 254 -8.21 -8.82 3.93
C LEU A 254 -8.58 -7.66 3.01
N GLN A 255 -9.45 -6.78 3.51
CA GLN A 255 -9.82 -5.52 2.86
C GLN A 255 -9.14 -4.38 3.62
N ASP A 256 -9.77 -3.86 4.66
CA ASP A 256 -9.26 -2.75 5.44
C ASP A 256 -7.95 -3.10 6.16
N MET A 257 -6.95 -2.22 6.04
CA MET A 257 -5.69 -2.36 6.76
C MET A 257 -5.88 -1.95 8.22
N PRO A 258 -5.29 -2.65 9.20
CA PRO A 258 -5.33 -2.19 10.59
C PRO A 258 -4.48 -0.93 10.77
N VAL A 259 -4.77 -0.17 11.83
CA VAL A 259 -3.90 0.92 12.28
C VAL A 259 -2.47 0.39 12.48
N ASN A 260 -1.47 1.14 12.03
CA ASN A 260 -0.08 0.71 12.13
C ASN A 260 0.85 1.91 12.33
N SER A 261 1.98 1.70 13.01
CA SER A 261 3.05 2.68 13.17
C SER A 261 4.40 2.00 13.33
N VAL A 262 5.46 2.68 12.90
CA VAL A 262 6.84 2.23 13.04
C VAL A 262 7.77 3.40 13.30
N ILE A 263 8.71 3.22 14.25
CA ILE A 263 9.89 4.06 14.40
C ILE A 263 10.92 3.62 13.36
N VAL A 264 11.29 4.51 12.45
CA VAL A 264 12.33 4.26 11.43
C VAL A 264 13.66 4.92 11.78
N HIS A 265 13.63 5.92 12.66
CA HIS A 265 14.80 6.59 13.19
C HIS A 265 14.70 6.71 14.71
N PRO A 266 15.72 6.31 15.47
CA PRO A 266 16.92 5.63 14.98
C PRO A 266 16.62 4.16 14.58
N PRO A 267 17.43 3.54 13.69
CA PRO A 267 17.26 2.14 13.33
C PRO A 267 17.42 1.21 14.53
N SER A 268 16.68 0.10 14.55
CA SER A 268 16.78 -0.92 15.60
C SER A 268 18.21 -1.43 15.80
N GLY A 269 18.64 -1.51 17.06
CA GLY A 269 19.98 -1.97 17.44
C GLY A 269 21.11 -0.97 17.19
N SER A 270 20.81 0.24 16.70
CA SER A 270 21.82 1.28 16.51
C SER A 270 22.25 1.93 17.84
N SER A 271 23.50 2.40 17.87
CA SER A 271 23.98 3.32 18.90
C SER A 271 23.80 4.75 18.41
N VAL A 272 23.17 5.60 19.24
CA VAL A 272 22.91 7.00 18.90
C VAL A 272 23.71 7.93 19.80
N CYS A 273 24.18 9.03 19.23
CA CYS A 273 24.69 10.14 20.01
C CYS A 273 23.55 11.11 20.31
N ARG A 274 23.64 11.75 21.47
CA ARG A 274 22.80 12.90 21.77
C ARG A 274 23.31 14.11 20.98
N ASP A 275 22.40 14.99 20.57
CA ASP A 275 22.76 16.29 20.00
C ASP A 275 23.33 17.26 21.07
N ASP A 276 23.65 18.49 20.67
CA ASP A 276 24.22 19.52 21.54
C ASP A 276 23.31 19.88 22.73
N ASP A 277 22.00 19.66 22.60
CA ASP A 277 20.99 19.88 23.65
C ASP A 277 20.74 18.62 24.50
N GLY A 278 21.46 17.53 24.23
CA GLY A 278 21.38 16.28 24.98
C GLY A 278 20.23 15.35 24.53
N LEU A 279 19.73 15.50 23.31
CA LEU A 279 18.52 14.86 22.82
C LEU A 279 18.79 13.81 21.73
N VAL A 280 17.83 12.91 21.54
CA VAL A 280 17.83 11.93 20.45
C VAL A 280 16.57 12.14 19.62
N GLN A 281 16.75 12.36 18.32
CA GLN A 281 15.62 12.45 17.41
C GLN A 281 14.99 11.07 17.19
N VAL A 282 13.68 10.99 17.37
CA VAL A 282 12.86 9.82 17.03
C VAL A 282 11.91 10.21 15.91
N ALA A 283 11.86 9.41 14.84
CA ALA A 283 10.96 9.64 13.72
C ALA A 283 10.41 8.32 13.18
N GLY A 284 9.22 8.38 12.61
CA GLY A 284 8.47 7.22 12.17
C GLY A 284 7.32 7.60 11.26
N TYR A 285 6.55 6.60 10.86
CA TYR A 285 5.27 6.80 10.19
C TYR A 285 4.14 6.16 11.01
N ALA A 286 2.93 6.68 10.82
CA ALA A 286 1.70 6.09 11.32
C ALA A 286 0.62 6.15 10.23
N VAL A 287 -0.22 5.12 10.17
CA VAL A 287 -1.28 5.00 9.16
C VAL A 287 -2.59 4.59 9.82
N PRO A 288 -3.72 5.20 9.40
CA PRO A 288 -5.03 4.91 9.96
C PRO A 288 -5.47 3.47 9.68
N GLY A 289 -6.45 3.01 10.47
CA GLY A 289 -7.12 1.73 10.22
C GLY A 289 -8.25 1.89 9.21
N GLY A 290 -8.23 1.10 8.14
CA GLY A 290 -9.25 1.10 7.11
C GLY A 290 -9.44 2.50 6.51
N PRO A 291 -10.69 2.93 6.28
CA PRO A 291 -10.98 4.29 5.86
C PRO A 291 -10.97 5.32 7.00
N ASP A 292 -10.77 4.89 8.26
CA ASP A 292 -10.90 5.73 9.45
C ASP A 292 -9.60 6.48 9.72
N GLY A 293 -9.44 7.63 9.05
CA GLY A 293 -8.36 8.58 9.28
C GLY A 293 -8.86 10.02 9.44
N PRO A 294 -7.95 10.98 9.70
CA PRO A 294 -6.51 10.81 9.84
C PRO A 294 -6.09 10.24 11.20
N ILE A 295 -4.81 9.85 11.34
CA ILE A 295 -4.20 9.61 12.65
C ILE A 295 -4.26 10.90 13.47
N THR A 296 -4.81 10.81 14.69
CA THR A 296 -4.99 11.95 15.60
C THR A 296 -3.95 12.01 16.71
N GLU A 297 -3.31 10.89 17.05
CA GLU A 297 -2.36 10.78 18.15
C GLU A 297 -1.34 9.67 17.90
N VAL A 298 -0.09 9.93 18.27
CA VAL A 298 1.00 8.94 18.32
C VAL A 298 1.78 9.19 19.61
N GLY A 299 1.78 8.20 20.50
CA GLY A 299 2.63 8.19 21.70
C GLY A 299 3.96 7.50 21.45
N VAL A 300 5.04 8.06 21.98
CA VAL A 300 6.39 7.48 21.97
C VAL A 300 6.82 7.20 23.40
N SER A 301 7.36 6.01 23.63
CA SER A 301 7.86 5.56 24.92
C SER A 301 9.36 5.22 24.82
N VAL A 302 10.11 5.54 25.87
CA VAL A 302 11.55 5.20 26.01
C VAL A 302 11.82 4.21 27.15
N ASP A 303 10.79 3.72 27.85
CA ASP A 303 10.91 2.89 29.05
C ASP A 303 10.14 1.56 28.95
N GLY A 304 9.92 1.08 27.72
CA GLY A 304 9.20 -0.17 27.46
C GLY A 304 7.67 -0.05 27.55
N GLY A 305 7.11 1.16 27.45
CA GLY A 305 5.69 1.43 27.38
C GLY A 305 5.06 1.82 28.71
N GLN A 306 5.87 2.17 29.71
CA GLN A 306 5.39 2.58 31.03
C GLN A 306 4.96 4.05 31.03
N THR A 307 5.70 4.91 30.32
CA THR A 307 5.35 6.32 30.13
C THR A 307 5.40 6.71 28.66
N TRP A 308 4.53 7.66 28.28
CA TRP A 308 4.32 8.04 26.89
C TRP A 308 4.43 9.56 26.73
N THR A 309 5.13 9.97 25.68
CA THR A 309 5.22 11.36 25.23
C THR A 309 4.53 11.50 23.87
N GLN A 310 3.70 12.53 23.72
CA GLN A 310 3.03 12.80 22.45
C GLN A 310 4.04 13.21 21.37
N ALA A 311 3.95 12.59 20.20
CA ALA A 311 4.72 12.98 19.02
C ALA A 311 4.00 14.06 18.20
N ASP A 312 4.79 14.88 17.51
CA ASP A 312 4.27 15.82 16.52
C ASP A 312 3.87 15.10 15.24
N LEU A 313 2.66 15.37 14.75
CA LEU A 313 2.13 14.78 13.52
C LEU A 313 2.32 15.73 12.35
N GLN A 314 3.00 15.24 11.30
CA GLN A 314 3.03 15.89 10.00
C GLN A 314 2.00 15.23 9.09
N SER A 315 1.04 15.99 8.57
CA SER A 315 0.01 15.49 7.66
C SER A 315 -0.16 16.43 6.47
N VAL A 316 -0.68 15.89 5.35
CA VAL A 316 -1.16 16.73 4.25
C VAL A 316 -2.43 17.40 4.76
N SER A 317 -2.31 18.62 5.29
CA SER A 317 -3.49 19.47 5.48
C SER A 317 -4.13 19.62 4.10
N THR A 318 -5.40 19.26 3.95
CA THR A 318 -6.14 19.35 2.68
C THR A 318 -6.10 20.78 2.13
N VAL A 319 -5.08 21.08 1.32
CA VAL A 319 -4.99 22.31 0.52
C VAL A 319 -5.10 21.89 -0.94
N LEU A 320 -6.32 21.57 -1.36
CA LEU A 320 -6.69 21.68 -2.77
C LEU A 320 -7.40 23.03 -2.95
N VAL A 321 -6.65 24.12 -2.81
CA VAL A 321 -7.00 25.38 -3.47
C VAL A 321 -6.34 25.32 -4.85
N PRO A 322 -7.07 25.53 -5.96
CA PRO A 322 -6.47 25.44 -7.30
C PRO A 322 -5.43 26.54 -7.45
N ILE A 323 -4.14 26.17 -7.45
CA ILE A 323 -3.06 27.09 -7.77
C ILE A 323 -3.17 27.41 -9.26
N ARG A 324 -3.76 28.57 -9.57
CA ARG A 324 -3.53 29.23 -10.85
C ARG A 324 -2.03 29.53 -10.92
N ARG A 325 -1.37 28.98 -11.95
CA ARG A 325 0.04 29.26 -12.27
C ARG A 325 0.26 30.78 -12.39
N SER A 326 1.01 31.35 -11.46
CA SER A 326 1.85 32.51 -11.75
C SER A 326 2.94 32.67 -10.69
N SER A 327 4.16 32.84 -11.19
CA SER A 327 5.37 33.39 -10.57
C SER A 327 5.93 32.71 -9.32
N VAL A 328 7.08 32.05 -9.56
CA VAL A 328 8.32 32.04 -8.76
C VAL A 328 8.21 32.67 -7.37
N ASP A 329 8.41 31.87 -6.32
CA ASP A 329 9.23 32.22 -5.15
C ASP A 329 9.50 30.99 -4.27
N ASN A 330 10.70 30.96 -3.70
CA ASN A 330 11.26 29.89 -2.87
C ASN A 330 10.40 29.62 -1.62
N LEU A 331 9.91 28.39 -1.46
CA LEU A 331 9.43 27.87 -0.19
C LEU A 331 10.47 26.91 0.37
N SER A 332 11.30 27.42 1.28
CA SER A 332 12.08 26.62 2.21
C SER A 332 11.12 26.03 3.26
N ILE A 333 10.92 24.71 3.23
CA ILE A 333 10.21 24.02 4.30
C ILE A 333 11.20 23.88 5.47
N SER A 334 10.91 24.59 6.55
CA SER A 334 11.66 24.51 7.81
C SER A 334 11.25 23.23 8.54
N ILE A 335 12.20 22.32 8.74
CA ILE A 335 12.04 21.14 9.59
C ILE A 335 12.19 21.61 11.03
N CYS A 336 11.13 21.52 11.84
CA CYS A 336 11.21 21.71 13.29
C CYS A 336 11.36 20.34 13.97
N PRO A 337 12.51 20.00 14.57
CA PRO A 337 12.61 18.88 15.49
C PRO A 337 12.08 19.29 16.87
N TYR A 338 11.14 18.56 17.45
CA TYR A 338 10.82 18.71 18.88
C TYR A 338 11.58 17.73 19.74
N HIS A 339 11.80 18.22 20.96
CA HIS A 339 12.83 17.86 21.90
C HIS A 339 12.17 17.14 23.10
N ILE A 340 12.61 15.93 23.45
CA ILE A 340 12.12 15.22 24.65
C ILE A 340 13.04 15.57 25.84
N ARG A 341 12.55 16.37 26.79
CA ARG A 341 13.23 16.56 28.08
C ARG A 341 12.94 15.35 28.98
N GLY A 342 14.01 14.79 29.56
CA GLY A 342 13.94 13.72 30.57
C GLY A 342 13.47 14.20 31.94
#